data_AF-A0A810NPW8-F1
#
_entry.id   AF-A0A810NPW8-F1
#
_cell.length_a   1.000
_cell.length_b   1.000
_cell.length_c   1.000
_cell.angle_alpha   90.00
_cell.angle_beta   90.00
_cell.angle_gamma   90.00
#
_symmetry.space_group_name_H-M   'P 1'
#
loop_
_entity.id
_entity.type
_entity.pdbx_description
1 polymer ?
#
loop_
_entity_poly.entity_id
_entity_poly.type
_entity_poly.pdbx_seq_one_letter_code
_entity_poly.pdbx_strand_id
1 'polypeptide(L)'
;MKLTNALNFVGSTVTVPSISDTALVGKVSSTKGYARPLKEVRALDGPITVRIVDVLHRLAAATAPQVDQTLYEVYKHWGLFRYLGLFETTKSRKVHPPSIKLSQAGRRIRGNQLRVTSEDIGIGFSIMLAEKWLRANGHAGPPRVIDIDVALANGSVRGQKVSKTGSKRPDYLLISDVPGRLGAFTLAVLECKGTTSRSVAYGQLARGGGQLDGVTIAAEIPDGLVTSTVMGTQSIKCLALQTSRPRFTDRSATTSLPPAPATPAIQLDLTRLDDRFADDSRANDSNETLVEGALMASWASLGELSGNRVAFQRWSHPSRAYRFTSDDRDGQHGSYVTGGNRHVMGQRKIVPLPGGLLEVTLGVDAEVDEALRAGSPSDVLLAQQSAGRRALENVAIGAEPDAAAAYGADGSVLHLRRVG
;
A
#
# COMPACT_ATOMS: atom_id res chain seq x y z
N MET A 1 -22.93 -15.72 -6.20
CA MET A 1 -22.05 -15.50 -7.37
C MET A 1 -21.15 -16.71 -7.51
N LYS A 2 -20.92 -17.23 -8.72
CA LYS A 2 -19.99 -18.35 -8.93
C LYS A 2 -18.54 -17.89 -8.67
N LEU A 3 -17.69 -18.77 -8.13
CA LEU A 3 -16.29 -18.44 -7.80
C LEU A 3 -15.52 -17.92 -9.03
N THR A 4 -15.64 -18.56 -10.18
CA THR A 4 -15.09 -18.08 -11.47
C THR A 4 -15.47 -16.65 -11.79
N ASN A 5 -16.74 -16.27 -11.61
CA ASN A 5 -17.17 -14.89 -11.88
C ASN A 5 -16.54 -13.90 -10.91
N ALA A 6 -16.34 -14.31 -9.65
CA ALA A 6 -15.67 -13.52 -8.64
C ALA A 6 -14.19 -13.30 -8.99
N LEU A 7 -13.48 -14.37 -9.35
CA LEU A 7 -12.06 -14.33 -9.73
C LEU A 7 -11.84 -13.51 -11.01
N ASN A 8 -12.62 -13.78 -12.06
CA ASN A 8 -12.56 -13.03 -13.30
C ASN A 8 -12.83 -11.54 -13.05
N PHE A 9 -13.79 -11.20 -12.17
CA PHE A 9 -14.05 -9.82 -11.82
C PHE A 9 -12.88 -9.19 -11.03
N VAL A 10 -12.37 -9.90 -10.01
CA VAL A 10 -11.30 -9.39 -9.14
C VAL A 10 -10.00 -9.19 -9.91
N GLY A 11 -9.69 -10.06 -10.86
CA GLY A 11 -8.57 -9.91 -11.80
C GLY A 11 -8.81 -8.87 -12.91
N SER A 12 -10.05 -8.45 -13.15
CA SER A 12 -10.37 -7.49 -14.21
C SER A 12 -10.00 -6.06 -13.85
N THR A 13 -9.66 -5.30 -14.89
CA THR A 13 -9.45 -3.86 -14.83
C THR A 13 -10.81 -3.14 -14.89
N VAL A 14 -11.03 -2.23 -13.95
CA VAL A 14 -12.24 -1.40 -13.86
C VAL A 14 -11.88 0.08 -13.74
N THR A 15 -12.85 0.93 -14.03
CA THR A 15 -12.71 2.38 -13.87
C THR A 15 -13.50 2.87 -12.67
N VAL A 16 -12.86 3.67 -11.82
CA VAL A 16 -13.49 4.34 -10.67
C VAL A 16 -13.41 5.84 -10.86
N PRO A 17 -14.54 6.58 -10.85
CA PRO A 17 -14.49 8.04 -10.86
C PRO A 17 -13.71 8.56 -9.65
N SER A 18 -12.69 9.37 -9.91
CA SER A 18 -11.98 10.14 -8.89
C SER A 18 -12.25 11.62 -9.10
N ILE A 19 -12.40 12.37 -8.01
CA ILE A 19 -12.68 13.80 -8.03
C ILE A 19 -11.62 14.49 -7.16
N SER A 20 -10.91 15.42 -7.78
CA SER A 20 -9.96 16.30 -7.11
C SER A 20 -9.92 17.64 -7.85
N ASP A 21 -10.97 18.43 -7.65
CA ASP A 21 -11.20 19.70 -8.35
C ASP A 21 -11.42 20.87 -7.38
N THR A 22 -11.42 22.08 -7.91
CA THR A 22 -11.68 23.32 -7.15
C THR A 22 -13.06 23.30 -6.50
N ALA A 23 -14.05 22.66 -7.13
CA ALA A 23 -15.41 22.53 -6.59
C ALA A 23 -15.44 21.65 -5.33
N LEU A 24 -14.66 20.57 -5.29
CA LEU A 24 -14.47 19.73 -4.11
C LEU A 24 -13.77 20.53 -3.01
N VAL A 25 -12.70 21.27 -3.32
CA VAL A 25 -12.01 22.15 -2.36
C VAL A 25 -13.01 23.13 -1.74
N GLY A 26 -13.83 23.81 -2.56
CA GLY A 26 -14.87 24.73 -2.09
C GLY A 26 -15.83 24.07 -1.09
N LYS A 27 -16.38 22.90 -1.44
CA LYS A 27 -17.31 22.15 -0.57
C LYS A 27 -16.67 21.69 0.74
N VAL A 28 -15.42 21.25 0.70
CA VAL A 28 -14.68 20.80 1.90
C VAL A 28 -14.35 22.00 2.79
N SER A 29 -13.92 23.12 2.20
CA SER A 29 -13.59 24.35 2.93
C SER A 29 -14.80 24.99 3.62
N SER A 30 -16.01 24.82 3.07
CA SER A 30 -17.25 25.30 3.70
C SER A 30 -17.79 24.36 4.78
N THR A 31 -17.14 23.23 5.07
CA THR A 31 -17.63 22.25 6.02
C THR A 31 -17.14 22.56 7.44
N LYS A 32 -18.01 22.41 8.44
CA LYS A 32 -17.65 22.56 9.86
C LYS A 32 -16.49 21.62 10.23
N GLY A 33 -15.46 22.17 10.88
CA GLY A 33 -14.27 21.41 11.28
C GLY A 33 -13.17 21.36 10.21
N TYR A 34 -13.32 22.09 9.11
CA TYR A 34 -12.21 22.41 8.21
C TYR A 34 -11.17 23.23 8.97
N ALA A 35 -10.00 22.65 9.18
CA ALA A 35 -8.93 23.24 10.00
C ALA A 35 -7.71 23.65 9.18
N ARG A 36 -7.57 23.15 7.94
CA ARG A 36 -6.34 23.28 7.16
C ARG A 36 -6.61 23.55 5.69
N PRO A 37 -5.88 24.49 5.06
CA PRO A 37 -5.86 24.67 3.61
C PRO A 37 -5.54 23.36 2.87
N LEU A 38 -6.51 22.89 2.09
CA LEU A 38 -6.36 21.79 1.15
C LEU A 38 -6.40 22.33 -0.29
N LYS A 39 -5.76 21.61 -1.22
CA LYS A 39 -5.81 21.89 -2.66
C LYS A 39 -6.12 20.62 -3.43
N GLU A 40 -6.58 20.81 -4.66
CA GLU A 40 -6.72 19.73 -5.61
C GLU A 40 -5.39 19.03 -5.92
N VAL A 41 -5.52 17.79 -6.38
CA VAL A 41 -4.47 16.96 -6.95
C VAL A 41 -4.90 16.66 -8.38
N ARG A 42 -4.51 17.51 -9.34
CA ARG A 42 -4.97 17.39 -10.75
C ARG A 42 -4.77 15.99 -11.35
N ALA A 43 -3.69 15.30 -10.99
CA ALA A 43 -3.44 13.93 -11.45
C ALA A 43 -4.45 12.89 -10.94
N LEU A 44 -5.20 13.21 -9.87
CA LEU A 44 -6.26 12.39 -9.30
C LEU A 44 -7.66 12.85 -9.72
N ASP A 45 -7.78 13.91 -10.52
CA ASP A 45 -9.08 14.32 -11.06
C ASP A 45 -9.41 13.53 -12.32
N GLY A 46 -10.63 13.01 -12.39
CA GLY A 46 -11.10 12.14 -13.47
C GLY A 46 -11.01 10.65 -13.15
N PRO A 47 -11.41 9.79 -14.09
CA PRO A 47 -11.49 8.36 -13.84
C PRO A 47 -10.10 7.73 -13.59
N ILE A 48 -10.01 6.89 -12.58
CA ILE A 48 -8.82 6.06 -12.31
C ILE A 48 -9.08 4.61 -12.75
N THR A 49 -8.06 4.01 -13.32
CA THR A 49 -8.08 2.60 -13.71
C THR A 49 -7.44 1.77 -12.62
N VAL A 50 -8.12 0.74 -12.14
CA VAL A 50 -7.67 -0.14 -11.05
C VAL A 50 -8.03 -1.58 -11.33
N ARG A 51 -7.28 -2.53 -10.77
CA ARG A 51 -7.73 -3.92 -10.63
C ARG A 51 -8.13 -4.15 -9.19
N ILE A 52 -9.21 -4.91 -8.97
CA ILE A 52 -9.74 -5.10 -7.62
C ILE A 52 -8.84 -6.01 -6.79
N VAL A 53 -8.14 -6.94 -7.42
CA VAL A 53 -7.10 -7.74 -6.77
C VAL A 53 -6.01 -6.85 -6.16
N ASP A 54 -5.63 -5.75 -6.80
CA ASP A 54 -4.64 -4.82 -6.26
C ASP A 54 -5.21 -4.10 -5.04
N VAL A 55 -6.44 -3.57 -5.12
CA VAL A 55 -7.11 -2.91 -3.98
C VAL A 55 -7.19 -3.84 -2.76
N LEU A 56 -7.58 -5.10 -2.96
CA LEU A 56 -7.70 -6.08 -1.88
C LEU A 56 -6.33 -6.49 -1.32
N HIS A 57 -5.31 -6.58 -2.18
CA HIS A 57 -3.94 -6.84 -1.75
C HIS A 57 -3.40 -5.69 -0.88
N ARG A 58 -3.56 -4.43 -1.31
CA ARG A 58 -3.16 -3.24 -0.52
C ARG A 58 -3.89 -3.18 0.82
N LEU A 59 -5.18 -3.50 0.83
CA LEU A 59 -5.96 -3.57 2.06
C LEU A 59 -5.38 -4.62 3.01
N ALA A 60 -5.20 -5.86 2.55
CA ALA A 60 -4.67 -6.94 3.39
C ALA A 60 -3.29 -6.59 3.97
N ALA A 61 -2.40 -6.04 3.13
CA ALA A 61 -1.06 -5.62 3.57
C ALA A 61 -1.11 -4.50 4.61
N ALA A 62 -1.91 -3.46 4.40
CA ALA A 62 -1.94 -2.27 5.27
C ALA A 62 -2.70 -2.44 6.58
N THR A 63 -3.44 -3.54 6.74
CA THR A 63 -4.29 -3.80 7.92
C THR A 63 -3.96 -5.11 8.62
N ALA A 64 -2.89 -5.78 8.19
CA ALA A 64 -2.41 -6.98 8.85
C ALA A 64 -2.04 -6.63 10.30
N PRO A 65 -2.68 -7.24 11.31
CA PRO A 65 -2.39 -6.93 12.69
C PRO A 65 -1.03 -7.51 13.09
N GLN A 66 -0.34 -6.84 14.01
CA GLN A 66 0.91 -7.35 14.60
C GLN A 66 0.61 -8.40 15.69
N VAL A 67 0.03 -9.52 15.27
CA VAL A 67 -0.34 -10.66 16.14
C VAL A 67 0.69 -11.78 16.08
N ASP A 68 0.48 -12.80 16.91
CA ASP A 68 1.19 -14.07 16.82
C ASP A 68 1.15 -14.67 15.40
N GLN A 69 2.24 -15.31 15.00
CA GLN A 69 2.53 -15.76 13.64
C GLN A 69 1.49 -16.75 13.11
N THR A 70 0.93 -17.60 13.97
CA THR A 70 -0.11 -18.56 13.57
C THR A 70 -1.39 -17.88 13.11
N LEU A 71 -1.74 -16.72 13.70
CA LEU A 71 -2.90 -15.93 13.27
C LEU A 71 -2.58 -15.05 12.07
N TYR A 72 -1.34 -14.55 11.96
CA TYR A 72 -0.88 -13.74 10.84
C TYR A 72 -1.11 -14.41 9.48
N GLU A 73 -0.86 -15.73 9.40
CA GLU A 73 -1.09 -16.56 8.21
C GLU A 73 -2.54 -16.55 7.71
N VAL A 74 -3.51 -16.37 8.61
CA VAL A 74 -4.92 -16.18 8.24
C VAL A 74 -5.18 -14.73 7.85
N TYR A 75 -4.59 -13.78 8.58
CA TYR A 75 -4.76 -12.35 8.33
C TYR A 75 -4.22 -11.91 6.98
N LYS A 76 -3.09 -12.44 6.48
CA LYS A 76 -2.58 -12.05 5.15
C LYS A 76 -3.57 -12.29 4.00
N HIS A 77 -4.61 -13.11 4.22
CA HIS A 77 -5.67 -13.39 3.26
C HIS A 77 -7.02 -12.73 3.57
N TRP A 78 -7.16 -12.03 4.71
CA TRP A 78 -8.47 -11.66 5.26
C TRP A 78 -9.25 -10.72 4.33
N GLY A 79 -8.60 -9.68 3.81
CA GLY A 79 -9.22 -8.68 2.95
C GLY A 79 -9.72 -9.30 1.66
N LEU A 80 -8.98 -10.28 1.13
CA LEU A 80 -9.39 -11.03 -0.04
C LEU A 80 -10.62 -11.89 0.25
N PHE A 81 -10.56 -12.77 1.24
CA PHE A 81 -11.66 -13.72 1.50
C PHE A 81 -12.96 -13.00 1.88
N ARG A 82 -12.85 -11.90 2.62
CA ARG A 82 -14.01 -11.12 3.03
C ARG A 82 -14.67 -10.39 1.87
N TYR A 83 -13.91 -9.97 0.86
CA TYR A 83 -14.37 -9.04 -0.18
C TYR A 83 -14.32 -9.57 -1.62
N LEU A 84 -13.91 -10.83 -1.84
CA LEU A 84 -13.86 -11.50 -3.16
C LEU A 84 -15.17 -11.36 -3.94
N GLY A 85 -16.31 -11.32 -3.24
CA GLY A 85 -17.64 -11.22 -3.82
C GLY A 85 -18.32 -9.85 -3.73
N LEU A 86 -17.62 -8.81 -3.28
CA LEU A 86 -18.24 -7.54 -2.89
C LEU A 86 -18.74 -6.73 -4.08
N PHE A 87 -18.06 -6.83 -5.22
CA PHE A 87 -18.27 -5.93 -6.36
C PHE A 87 -18.69 -6.66 -7.63
N GLU A 88 -19.26 -5.91 -8.57
CA GLU A 88 -19.55 -6.34 -9.94
C GLU A 88 -19.40 -5.15 -10.90
N THR A 89 -19.29 -5.41 -12.20
CA THR A 89 -19.25 -4.34 -13.21
C THR A 89 -20.63 -3.73 -13.42
N THR A 90 -20.65 -2.44 -13.73
CA THR A 90 -21.84 -1.78 -14.30
C THR A 90 -22.05 -2.30 -15.73
N LYS A 91 -23.30 -2.55 -16.13
CA LYS A 91 -23.63 -3.11 -17.46
C LYS A 91 -23.41 -2.13 -18.63
N SER A 92 -22.73 -1.01 -18.42
CA SER A 92 -22.55 0.02 -19.43
C SER A 92 -21.49 -0.41 -20.45
N ARG A 93 -21.91 -0.77 -21.67
CA ARG A 93 -21.02 -1.04 -22.81
C ARG A 93 -20.30 0.21 -23.35
N LYS A 94 -20.60 1.40 -22.82
CA LYS A 94 -20.06 2.68 -23.33
C LYS A 94 -18.78 3.13 -22.63
N VAL A 95 -18.44 2.54 -21.48
CA VAL A 95 -17.25 2.91 -20.71
C VAL A 95 -16.32 1.70 -20.67
N HIS A 96 -15.14 1.86 -21.26
CA HIS A 96 -14.08 0.86 -21.26
C HIS A 96 -12.80 1.46 -20.65
N PRO A 97 -12.27 0.90 -19.55
CA PRO A 97 -12.78 -0.23 -18.76
C PRO A 97 -14.14 0.04 -18.08
N PRO A 98 -14.93 -1.00 -17.75
CA PRO A 98 -16.25 -0.82 -17.15
C PRO A 98 -16.16 -0.20 -15.74
N SER A 99 -17.16 0.58 -15.37
CA SER A 99 -17.26 1.10 -13.99
C SER A 99 -17.69 0.03 -13.00
N ILE A 100 -17.37 0.23 -11.73
CA ILE A 100 -17.65 -0.70 -10.63
C ILE A 100 -18.85 -0.29 -9.77
N LYS A 101 -19.57 -1.29 -9.24
CA LYS A 101 -20.63 -1.13 -8.23
C LYS A 101 -20.63 -2.31 -7.26
N LEU A 102 -21.45 -2.23 -6.21
CA LEU A 102 -21.68 -3.36 -5.32
C LEU A 102 -22.41 -4.50 -6.05
N SER A 103 -21.97 -5.73 -5.79
CA SER A 103 -22.64 -6.93 -6.28
C SER A 103 -24.03 -7.09 -5.66
N GLN A 104 -24.85 -8.02 -6.17
CA GLN A 104 -26.10 -8.38 -5.48
C GLN A 104 -25.85 -8.80 -4.02
N ALA A 105 -24.77 -9.53 -3.74
CA ALA A 105 -24.41 -9.94 -2.38
C ALA A 105 -23.90 -8.75 -1.56
N GLY A 106 -23.02 -7.91 -2.11
CA GLY A 106 -22.50 -6.72 -1.44
C GLY A 106 -23.61 -5.74 -1.07
N ARG A 107 -24.65 -5.62 -1.90
CA ARG A 107 -25.84 -4.81 -1.60
C ARG A 107 -26.69 -5.37 -0.45
N ARG A 108 -26.47 -6.59 0.03
CA ARG A 108 -27.17 -7.12 1.21
C ARG A 108 -26.46 -6.77 2.52
N ILE A 109 -25.23 -6.26 2.44
CA ILE A 109 -24.52 -5.73 3.61
C ILE A 109 -25.21 -4.42 4.03
N ARG A 110 -25.59 -4.32 5.31
CA ARG A 110 -26.40 -3.22 5.86
C ARG A 110 -25.87 -2.75 7.21
N GLY A 111 -26.34 -1.57 7.63
CA GLY A 111 -26.07 -1.00 8.95
C GLY A 111 -24.58 -0.93 9.27
N ASN A 112 -24.20 -1.40 10.47
CA ASN A 112 -22.82 -1.34 10.95
C ASN A 112 -21.84 -2.11 10.06
N GLN A 113 -22.24 -3.25 9.51
CA GLN A 113 -21.36 -4.02 8.62
C GLN A 113 -21.01 -3.22 7.37
N LEU A 114 -21.98 -2.48 6.81
CA LEU A 114 -21.75 -1.66 5.62
C LEU A 114 -20.79 -0.50 5.91
N ARG A 115 -20.91 0.11 7.10
CA ARG A 115 -19.98 1.15 7.57
C ARG A 115 -18.56 0.60 7.64
N VAL A 116 -18.35 -0.50 8.35
CA VAL A 116 -17.04 -1.16 8.47
C VAL A 116 -16.49 -1.55 7.09
N THR A 117 -17.31 -2.17 6.24
CA THR A 117 -16.89 -2.52 4.88
C THR A 117 -16.47 -1.30 4.08
N SER A 118 -17.17 -0.16 4.19
CA SER A 118 -16.76 1.06 3.48
C SER A 118 -15.45 1.61 3.99
N GLU A 119 -15.21 1.57 5.31
CA GLU A 119 -13.96 2.00 5.95
C GLU A 119 -12.79 1.13 5.47
N ASP A 120 -12.92 -0.20 5.56
CA ASP A 120 -11.90 -1.16 5.12
C ASP A 120 -11.55 -0.98 3.64
N ILE A 121 -12.57 -1.02 2.77
CA ILE A 121 -12.36 -0.83 1.32
C ILE A 121 -11.77 0.54 1.00
N GLY A 122 -12.16 1.56 1.77
CA GLY A 122 -11.62 2.90 1.64
C GLY A 122 -10.09 2.93 1.79
N ILE A 123 -9.52 2.14 2.69
CA ILE A 123 -8.05 2.04 2.86
C ILE A 123 -7.39 1.56 1.57
N GLY A 124 -7.85 0.44 0.99
CA GLY A 124 -7.27 -0.11 -0.24
C GLY A 124 -7.30 0.87 -1.42
N PHE A 125 -8.44 1.56 -1.63
CA PHE A 125 -8.54 2.59 -2.67
C PHE A 125 -7.68 3.82 -2.39
N SER A 126 -7.56 4.21 -1.13
CA SER A 126 -6.77 5.37 -0.71
C SER A 126 -5.29 5.15 -0.95
N ILE A 127 -4.78 3.94 -0.68
CA ILE A 127 -3.41 3.59 -1.00
C ILE A 127 -3.18 3.68 -2.50
N MET A 128 -4.07 3.12 -3.34
CA MET A 128 -3.96 3.22 -4.81
C MET A 128 -3.92 4.69 -5.30
N LEU A 129 -4.73 5.57 -4.72
CA LEU A 129 -4.70 7.01 -5.00
C LEU A 129 -3.37 7.64 -4.57
N ALA A 130 -2.85 7.25 -3.42
CA ALA A 130 -1.55 7.71 -2.93
C ALA A 130 -0.42 7.28 -3.87
N GLU A 131 -0.41 6.04 -4.38
CA GLU A 131 0.59 5.60 -5.38
C GLU A 131 0.51 6.46 -6.65
N LYS A 132 -0.70 6.81 -7.11
CA LYS A 132 -0.89 7.67 -8.29
C LYS A 132 -0.44 9.11 -8.01
N TRP A 133 -0.77 9.65 -6.85
CA TRP A 133 -0.35 10.98 -6.41
C TRP A 133 1.17 11.11 -6.33
N LEU A 134 1.83 10.15 -5.69
CA LEU A 134 3.28 10.15 -5.56
C LEU A 134 3.96 10.03 -6.93
N ARG A 135 3.49 9.16 -7.82
CA ARG A 135 4.02 9.11 -9.20
C ARG A 135 3.88 10.44 -9.93
N ALA A 136 2.77 11.15 -9.76
CA ALA A 136 2.58 12.46 -10.37
C ALA A 136 3.53 13.54 -9.81
N ASN A 137 4.12 13.31 -8.64
CA ASN A 137 5.15 14.16 -8.03
C ASN A 137 6.58 13.64 -8.30
N GLY A 138 6.76 12.69 -9.24
CA GLY A 138 8.08 12.22 -9.67
C GLY A 138 8.69 11.13 -8.80
N HIS A 139 7.92 10.47 -7.93
CA HIS A 139 8.41 9.36 -7.12
C HIS A 139 8.49 8.05 -7.92
N ALA A 140 9.47 7.20 -7.60
CA ALA A 140 9.67 5.90 -8.25
C ALA A 140 8.84 4.82 -7.56
N GLY A 141 8.14 4.02 -8.37
CA GLY A 141 7.43 2.84 -7.90
C GLY A 141 6.27 3.14 -6.95
N PRO A 142 5.61 2.09 -6.44
CA PRO A 142 4.61 2.24 -5.39
C PRO A 142 5.27 2.49 -4.01
N PRO A 143 4.67 3.30 -3.13
CA PRO A 143 5.17 3.55 -1.77
C PRO A 143 5.10 2.30 -0.90
N ARG A 144 6.01 2.20 0.07
CA ARG A 144 5.81 1.39 1.27
C ARG A 144 4.84 2.11 2.21
N VAL A 145 3.88 1.39 2.78
CA VAL A 145 2.83 1.93 3.65
C VAL A 145 3.05 1.40 5.07
N ILE A 146 3.14 2.31 6.04
CA ILE A 146 3.34 1.98 7.45
C ILE A 146 2.22 2.60 8.26
N ASP A 147 1.59 1.83 9.14
CA ASP A 147 0.62 2.35 10.12
C ASP A 147 1.31 3.43 10.98
N ILE A 148 0.69 4.60 11.11
CA ILE A 148 1.32 5.72 11.82
C ILE A 148 1.60 5.37 13.29
N ASP A 149 0.77 4.53 13.92
CA ASP A 149 0.91 4.17 15.32
C ASP A 149 2.13 3.30 15.52
N VAL A 150 2.42 2.42 14.55
CA VAL A 150 3.66 1.65 14.52
C VAL A 150 4.86 2.58 14.35
N ALA A 151 4.80 3.54 13.43
CA ALA A 151 5.87 4.51 13.22
C ALA A 151 6.13 5.38 14.47
N LEU A 152 5.06 5.81 15.16
CA LEU A 152 5.14 6.59 16.40
C LEU A 152 5.66 5.77 17.57
N ALA A 153 5.22 4.53 17.74
CA ALA A 153 5.70 3.63 18.78
C ALA A 153 7.19 3.32 18.63
N ASN A 154 7.66 3.19 17.39
CA ASN A 154 9.08 3.01 17.08
C ASN A 154 9.91 4.29 17.26
N GLY A 155 9.29 5.47 17.28
CA GLY A 155 9.94 6.78 17.46
C GLY A 155 10.77 7.28 16.28
N SER A 156 11.02 6.45 15.26
CA SER A 156 11.68 6.87 14.02
C SER A 156 11.33 5.97 12.83
N VAL A 157 11.52 6.51 11.62
CA VAL A 157 11.40 5.79 10.35
C VAL A 157 12.51 6.26 9.43
N ARG A 158 13.30 5.33 8.90
CA ARG A 158 14.40 5.62 7.96
C ARG A 158 15.38 6.71 8.42
N GLY A 159 15.50 6.90 9.73
CA GLY A 159 16.59 7.64 10.39
C GLY A 159 16.07 8.92 10.98
N GLN A 160 14.81 9.19 10.66
CA GLN A 160 14.13 10.41 10.91
C GLN A 160 13.23 10.18 12.10
N LYS A 161 13.47 10.98 13.15
CA LYS A 161 12.61 11.00 14.33
C LYS A 161 11.17 11.28 13.91
N VAL A 162 10.26 10.40 14.31
CA VAL A 162 8.82 10.57 14.13
C VAL A 162 8.25 11.03 15.47
N SER A 163 7.47 12.10 15.46
CA SER A 163 6.91 12.66 16.69
C SER A 163 5.49 13.16 16.48
N LYS A 164 4.69 13.06 17.54
CA LYS A 164 3.32 13.54 17.55
C LYS A 164 3.29 15.03 17.90
N THR A 165 2.51 15.82 17.19
CA THR A 165 2.35 17.27 17.45
C THR A 165 1.07 17.61 18.20
N GLY A 166 0.17 16.65 18.40
CA GLY A 166 -1.11 16.85 19.08
C GLY A 166 -1.83 15.56 19.44
N SER A 167 -3.15 15.58 19.61
CA SER A 167 -3.94 14.39 19.92
C SER A 167 -4.32 13.57 18.68
N LYS A 168 -4.42 14.24 17.53
CA LYS A 168 -4.76 13.68 16.22
C LYS A 168 -3.51 13.23 15.47
N ARG A 169 -3.69 12.34 14.48
CA ARG A 169 -2.64 11.79 13.61
C ARG A 169 -3.27 11.25 12.32
N PRO A 170 -2.51 11.20 11.20
CA PRO A 170 -2.96 10.55 9.98
C PRO A 170 -3.09 9.04 10.18
N ASP A 171 -3.72 8.30 9.27
CA ASP A 171 -3.78 6.83 9.38
C ASP A 171 -2.42 6.16 9.03
N TYR A 172 -1.72 6.67 8.00
CA TYR A 172 -0.52 6.02 7.46
C TYR A 172 0.64 6.98 7.15
N LEU A 173 1.84 6.44 7.22
CA LEU A 173 3.07 6.99 6.66
C LEU A 173 3.41 6.28 5.34
N LEU A 174 3.81 7.06 4.33
CA LEU A 174 4.22 6.58 3.01
C LEU A 174 5.72 6.84 2.81
N ILE A 175 6.44 5.83 2.34
CA ILE A 175 7.86 5.92 1.98
C ILE A 175 8.01 5.60 0.51
N SER A 176 8.48 6.56 -0.28
CA SER A 176 8.75 6.37 -1.70
C SER A 176 10.21 6.59 -2.04
N ASP A 177 10.77 5.67 -2.82
CA ASP A 177 12.12 5.79 -3.32
C ASP A 177 12.19 6.88 -4.41
N VAL A 178 13.35 7.54 -4.51
CA VAL A 178 13.58 8.59 -5.51
C VAL A 178 14.19 7.95 -6.76
N PRO A 179 13.61 8.16 -7.96
CA PRO A 179 14.14 7.58 -9.19
C PRO A 179 15.62 7.96 -9.40
N GLY A 180 16.43 6.97 -9.78
CA GLY A 180 17.85 7.18 -10.11
C GLY A 180 18.77 7.46 -8.91
N ARG A 181 18.26 7.42 -7.68
CA ARG A 181 19.05 7.66 -6.46
C ARG A 181 18.87 6.52 -5.47
N LEU A 182 19.76 5.53 -5.52
CA LEU A 182 19.74 4.39 -4.61
C LEU A 182 19.83 4.87 -3.16
N GLY A 183 18.98 4.33 -2.28
CA GLY A 183 18.90 4.73 -0.87
C GLY A 183 18.25 6.10 -0.61
N ALA A 184 17.94 6.88 -1.65
CA ALA A 184 17.22 8.13 -1.48
C ALA A 184 15.70 7.89 -1.43
N PHE A 185 15.02 8.48 -0.45
CA PHE A 185 13.59 8.33 -0.27
C PHE A 185 12.93 9.65 0.11
N THR A 186 11.60 9.64 0.07
CA THR A 186 10.72 10.75 0.42
C THR A 186 9.60 10.23 1.30
N LEU A 187 9.09 11.10 2.17
CA LEU A 187 8.08 10.76 3.15
C LEU A 187 6.83 11.61 2.92
N ALA A 188 5.69 10.96 3.00
CA ALA A 188 4.38 11.60 2.94
C ALA A 188 3.43 10.93 3.91
N VAL A 189 2.32 11.58 4.26
CA VAL A 189 1.29 11.00 5.13
C VAL A 189 -0.03 10.82 4.39
N LEU A 190 -0.80 9.82 4.80
CA LEU A 190 -2.08 9.48 4.19
C LEU A 190 -3.15 9.34 5.25
N GLU A 191 -4.25 10.07 5.07
CA GLU A 191 -5.48 9.88 5.81
C GLU A 191 -6.52 9.20 4.93
N CYS A 192 -6.98 8.03 5.35
CA CYS A 192 -7.90 7.17 4.61
C CYS A 192 -9.30 7.25 5.21
N LYS A 193 -10.31 7.48 4.37
CA LYS A 193 -11.71 7.37 4.83
C LYS A 193 -12.57 6.58 3.85
N GLY A 194 -13.57 5.93 4.42
CA GLY A 194 -14.62 5.23 3.71
C GLY A 194 -15.99 5.68 4.19
N THR A 195 -16.94 5.75 3.28
CA THR A 195 -18.33 6.09 3.61
C THR A 195 -19.27 5.62 2.51
N THR A 196 -20.57 5.55 2.82
CA THR A 196 -21.62 5.32 1.82
C THR A 196 -22.26 6.62 1.34
N SER A 197 -21.94 7.75 1.98
CA SER A 197 -22.58 9.04 1.73
C SER A 197 -21.58 10.12 1.29
N ARG A 198 -21.89 10.76 0.15
CA ARG A 198 -21.06 11.85 -0.39
C ARG A 198 -21.02 13.08 0.51
N SER A 199 -22.12 13.42 1.19
CA SER A 199 -22.14 14.57 2.10
C SER A 199 -21.27 14.32 3.33
N VAL A 200 -21.28 13.10 3.86
CA VAL A 200 -20.40 12.67 4.96
C VAL A 200 -18.94 12.71 4.55
N ALA A 201 -18.65 12.36 3.29
CA ALA A 201 -17.29 12.39 2.75
C ALA A 201 -16.64 13.78 2.87
N TYR A 202 -17.38 14.87 2.63
CA TYR A 202 -16.84 16.23 2.76
C TYR A 202 -16.37 16.55 4.18
N GLY A 203 -17.17 16.18 5.19
CA GLY A 203 -16.78 16.33 6.60
C GLY A 203 -15.68 15.38 7.04
N GLN A 204 -15.53 14.23 6.39
CA GLN A 204 -14.39 13.34 6.59
C GLN A 204 -13.10 13.95 6.03
N LEU A 205 -13.12 14.47 4.80
CA LEU A 205 -11.96 15.15 4.19
C LEU A 205 -11.54 16.39 4.99
N ALA A 206 -12.50 17.21 5.44
CA ALA A 206 -12.22 18.41 6.24
C ALA A 206 -11.51 18.08 7.55
N ARG A 207 -12.00 17.07 8.29
CA ARG A 207 -11.37 16.60 9.54
C ARG A 207 -10.03 15.93 9.30
N GLY A 208 -9.96 15.10 8.25
CA GLY A 208 -8.76 14.39 7.84
C GLY A 208 -7.63 15.33 7.47
N GLY A 209 -7.92 16.45 6.80
CA GLY A 209 -6.92 17.48 6.52
C GLY A 209 -6.22 18.02 7.77
N GLY A 210 -6.93 18.12 8.90
CA GLY A 210 -6.36 18.50 10.20
C GLY A 210 -5.59 17.37 10.89
N GLN A 211 -5.82 16.11 10.53
CA GLN A 211 -5.06 14.95 11.04
C GLN A 211 -3.68 14.85 10.40
N LEU A 212 -3.51 15.30 9.16
CA LEU A 212 -2.23 15.28 8.44
C LEU A 212 -1.13 16.11 9.13
N ASP A 213 -1.49 17.10 9.95
CA ASP A 213 -0.53 17.89 10.77
C ASP A 213 -0.14 17.22 12.07
N GLY A 214 -0.79 16.11 12.44
CA GLY A 214 -0.66 15.47 13.75
C GLY A 214 0.70 14.81 14.00
N VAL A 215 1.57 14.79 13.00
CA VAL A 215 2.90 14.18 13.06
C VAL A 215 3.96 15.05 12.38
N THR A 216 5.17 15.02 12.93
CA THR A 216 6.39 15.56 12.34
C THR A 216 7.40 14.46 12.11
N ILE A 217 8.18 14.58 11.06
CA ILE A 217 9.33 13.75 10.74
C ILE A 217 10.53 14.66 10.54
N ALA A 218 11.62 14.40 11.27
CA ALA A 218 12.77 15.31 11.30
C ALA A 218 12.39 16.76 11.68
N ALA A 219 11.44 16.91 12.60
CA ALA A 219 10.83 18.19 13.01
C ALA A 219 10.03 18.93 11.92
N GLU A 220 9.91 18.38 10.72
CA GLU A 220 9.07 18.90 9.65
C GLU A 220 7.75 18.13 9.57
N ILE A 221 6.65 18.81 9.33
CA ILE A 221 5.41 18.09 8.99
C ILE A 221 5.63 17.49 7.58
N PRO A 222 5.21 16.28 7.23
CA PRO A 222 5.29 15.77 5.84
C PRO A 222 4.17 16.29 4.92
N ASP A 223 4.37 16.26 3.59
CA ASP A 223 3.27 16.45 2.64
C ASP A 223 2.20 15.37 2.86
N GLY A 224 0.93 15.75 2.72
CA GLY A 224 -0.17 14.86 3.07
C GLY A 224 -1.25 14.75 2.00
N LEU A 225 -1.79 13.55 1.85
CA LEU A 225 -2.99 13.25 1.06
C LEU A 225 -4.12 12.84 2.00
N VAL A 226 -5.31 13.41 1.80
CA VAL A 226 -6.54 12.96 2.45
C VAL A 226 -7.50 12.46 1.38
N THR A 227 -8.07 11.28 1.62
CA THR A 227 -8.95 10.60 0.67
C THR A 227 -10.26 10.20 1.33
N SER A 228 -11.30 10.05 0.51
CA SER A 228 -12.55 9.43 0.93
C SER A 228 -13.15 8.60 -0.21
N THR A 229 -13.33 7.31 0.03
CA THR A 229 -14.03 6.42 -0.88
C THR A 229 -15.52 6.39 -0.54
N VAL A 230 -16.34 6.81 -1.51
CA VAL A 230 -17.80 6.80 -1.42
C VAL A 230 -18.34 5.52 -2.07
N MET A 231 -18.72 4.56 -1.24
CA MET A 231 -19.28 3.27 -1.62
C MET A 231 -20.81 3.37 -1.76
N GLY A 232 -21.26 3.83 -2.92
CA GLY A 232 -22.67 3.82 -3.29
C GLY A 232 -23.12 2.45 -3.80
N THR A 233 -24.43 2.19 -3.78
CA THR A 233 -25.01 0.92 -4.26
C THR A 233 -24.80 0.69 -5.76
N GLN A 234 -24.75 1.77 -6.55
CA GLN A 234 -24.63 1.73 -8.01
C GLN A 234 -23.29 2.26 -8.54
N SER A 235 -22.44 2.80 -7.66
CA SER A 235 -21.13 3.33 -8.05
C SER A 235 -20.22 3.44 -6.86
N ILE A 236 -18.95 3.11 -7.05
CA ILE A 236 -17.86 3.49 -6.15
C ILE A 236 -17.22 4.77 -6.70
N LYS A 237 -16.87 5.72 -5.83
CA LYS A 237 -16.18 6.96 -6.23
C LYS A 237 -15.09 7.29 -5.22
N CYS A 238 -14.04 7.95 -5.68
CA CYS A 238 -12.96 8.42 -4.84
C CYS A 238 -12.94 9.95 -4.82
N LEU A 239 -12.69 10.52 -3.65
CA LEU A 239 -12.41 11.94 -3.47
C LEU A 239 -11.00 12.06 -2.89
N ALA A 240 -10.20 13.00 -3.37
CA ALA A 240 -8.85 13.19 -2.89
C ALA A 240 -8.49 14.68 -2.85
N LEU A 241 -7.78 15.10 -1.82
CA LEU A 241 -7.21 16.44 -1.68
C LEU A 241 -5.85 16.33 -1.00
N GLN A 242 -4.95 17.27 -1.25
CA GLN A 242 -3.63 17.32 -0.62
C GLN A 242 -3.46 18.58 0.21
N THR A 243 -2.47 18.58 1.10
CA THR A 243 -2.09 19.75 1.89
C THR A 243 -1.62 20.89 1.01
N SER A 244 -2.17 22.09 1.23
CA SER A 244 -1.67 23.34 0.64
C SER A 244 -0.62 23.93 1.58
N ARG A 245 0.66 23.69 1.30
CA ARG A 245 1.73 24.43 1.97
C ARG A 245 2.11 25.64 1.12
N PRO A 246 2.27 26.83 1.72
CA PRO A 246 3.13 27.82 1.11
C PRO A 246 4.53 27.18 1.04
N ARG A 247 5.06 26.99 -0.17
CA ARG A 247 6.51 26.82 -0.31
C ARG A 247 7.13 28.00 0.42
N PHE A 248 8.07 27.75 1.32
CA PHE A 248 8.87 28.80 1.93
C PHE A 248 9.29 29.76 0.82
N THR A 249 8.77 30.99 0.87
CA THR A 249 8.99 32.01 -0.15
C THR A 249 10.48 32.33 -0.17
N ASP A 250 11.10 32.02 -1.31
CA ASP A 250 11.69 33.03 -2.19
C ASP A 250 12.33 34.22 -1.44
N ARG A 251 13.59 34.03 -1.07
CA ARG A 251 14.49 35.14 -0.74
C ARG A 251 15.31 35.42 -2.00
N SER A 252 14.81 36.37 -2.78
CA SER A 252 15.48 37.16 -3.81
C SER A 252 15.84 36.50 -5.16
N ALA A 253 15.18 37.07 -6.18
CA ALA A 253 15.76 37.59 -7.43
C ALA A 253 16.06 36.61 -8.58
N THR A 254 15.24 36.76 -9.62
CA THR A 254 15.58 36.67 -11.05
C THR A 254 16.57 35.58 -11.45
N THR A 255 16.05 34.42 -11.87
CA THR A 255 16.57 33.67 -13.02
C THR A 255 15.54 32.60 -13.41
N SER A 256 15.49 32.31 -14.70
CA SER A 256 14.61 31.33 -15.36
C SER A 256 14.35 30.07 -14.54
N LEU A 257 13.06 29.77 -14.34
CA LEU A 257 12.53 28.58 -13.66
C LEU A 257 13.14 27.27 -14.23
N PRO A 258 13.86 26.48 -13.42
CA PRO A 258 13.96 25.04 -13.61
C PRO A 258 12.62 24.38 -13.19
N PRO A 259 12.34 23.15 -13.65
CA PRO A 259 11.17 22.41 -13.21
C PRO A 259 11.15 22.27 -11.69
N ALA A 260 9.95 22.31 -11.12
CA ALA A 260 9.66 22.33 -9.68
C ALA A 260 10.61 21.44 -8.84
N PRO A 261 11.21 21.95 -7.74
CA PRO A 261 12.00 21.09 -6.87
C PRO A 261 11.08 20.08 -6.18
N ALA A 262 11.48 18.82 -6.29
CA ALA A 262 10.93 17.67 -5.58
C ALA A 262 11.04 17.88 -4.06
N THR A 263 10.15 17.25 -3.30
CA THR A 263 10.29 17.02 -1.85
C THR A 263 11.73 16.62 -1.53
N PRO A 264 12.39 17.21 -0.50
CA PRO A 264 13.81 16.94 -0.24
C PRO A 264 14.03 15.43 -0.07
N ALA A 265 14.89 14.88 -0.92
CA ALA A 265 15.25 13.47 -0.91
C ALA A 265 16.18 13.20 0.28
N ILE A 266 15.79 12.27 1.14
CA ILE A 266 16.57 11.83 2.30
C ILE A 266 17.43 10.65 1.87
N GLN A 267 18.74 10.71 2.09
CA GLN A 267 19.69 9.67 1.67
C GLN A 267 19.95 8.68 2.82
N LEU A 268 19.78 7.38 2.57
CA LEU A 268 20.23 6.32 3.47
C LEU A 268 21.71 6.01 3.24
N ASP A 269 22.48 5.84 4.32
CA ASP A 269 23.84 5.31 4.26
C ASP A 269 23.79 3.78 4.19
N LEU A 270 24.08 3.23 3.01
CA LEU A 270 24.04 1.78 2.77
C LEU A 270 25.31 1.05 3.24
N THR A 271 26.44 1.75 3.38
CA THR A 271 27.73 1.12 3.72
C THR A 271 27.74 0.56 5.13
N ARG A 272 27.03 1.21 6.05
CA ARG A 272 26.89 0.75 7.44
C ARG A 272 25.98 -0.46 7.62
N LEU A 273 25.02 -0.66 6.71
CA LEU A 273 24.17 -1.86 6.71
C LEU A 273 24.97 -3.12 6.35
N ASP A 274 26.00 -2.98 5.51
CA ASP A 274 26.92 -4.08 5.17
C ASP A 274 27.87 -4.40 6.34
N ASP A 275 28.37 -3.37 7.03
CA ASP A 275 29.37 -3.52 8.11
C ASP A 275 28.84 -4.20 9.39
N ARG A 276 27.53 -4.16 9.68
CA ARG A 276 26.96 -4.83 10.87
C ARG A 276 27.08 -6.35 10.85
N PHE A 277 27.20 -6.97 9.67
CA PHE A 277 27.44 -8.42 9.59
C PHE A 277 28.87 -8.79 10.02
N ALA A 278 29.73 -7.80 10.30
CA ALA A 278 31.11 -8.01 10.73
C ALA A 278 31.37 -7.65 12.22
N ASP A 279 30.49 -6.88 12.90
CA ASP A 279 30.75 -6.42 14.28
C ASP A 279 29.46 -6.31 15.13
N ASP A 280 29.29 -7.26 16.07
CA ASP A 280 28.10 -7.45 16.92
C ASP A 280 28.04 -6.50 18.14
N SER A 281 29.00 -5.56 18.27
CA SER A 281 29.30 -4.91 19.55
C SER A 281 28.80 -3.47 19.75
N ARG A 282 28.03 -2.88 18.82
CA ARG A 282 27.62 -1.47 18.91
C ARG A 282 26.11 -1.27 19.10
N ALA A 283 25.68 -1.38 20.35
CA ALA A 283 24.41 -0.81 20.81
C ALA A 283 24.58 0.71 21.00
N ASN A 284 24.32 1.49 19.96
CA ASN A 284 24.10 2.93 20.09
C ASN A 284 22.68 3.26 19.62
N ASP A 285 21.89 3.83 20.53
CA ASP A 285 20.50 4.30 20.36
C ASP A 285 20.43 5.55 19.46
N SER A 286 21.02 5.46 18.27
CA SER A 286 20.86 6.47 17.23
C SER A 286 19.59 6.16 16.42
N ASN A 287 18.93 7.20 15.90
CA ASN A 287 17.79 7.05 14.98
C ASN A 287 18.14 6.18 13.76
N GLU A 288 19.42 6.03 13.43
CA GLU A 288 19.97 5.17 12.38
C GLU A 288 19.77 3.67 12.69
N THR A 289 19.96 3.22 13.93
CA THR A 289 19.71 1.83 14.36
C THR A 289 18.26 1.39 14.14
N LEU A 290 17.31 2.32 14.32
CA LEU A 290 15.88 2.04 14.16
C LEU A 290 15.45 1.94 12.69
N VAL A 291 16.18 2.57 11.77
CA VAL A 291 16.00 2.46 10.30
C VAL A 291 16.24 1.08 9.82
N GLU A 292 17.41 0.61 10.22
CA GLU A 292 17.96 -0.67 9.84
C GLU A 292 17.00 -1.71 10.40
N GLY A 293 16.57 -1.55 11.66
CA GLY A 293 15.51 -2.37 12.26
C GLY A 293 14.20 -2.40 11.46
N ALA A 294 13.70 -1.26 10.99
CA ALA A 294 12.45 -1.21 10.20
C ALA A 294 12.60 -1.85 8.80
N LEU A 295 13.73 -1.61 8.14
CA LEU A 295 14.08 -2.22 6.86
C LEU A 295 14.21 -3.73 6.97
N MET A 296 15.00 -4.17 7.94
CA MET A 296 15.22 -5.57 8.28
C MET A 296 13.90 -6.26 8.64
N ALA A 297 13.03 -5.62 9.43
CA ALA A 297 11.70 -6.15 9.71
C ALA A 297 10.86 -6.32 8.43
N SER A 298 10.90 -5.36 7.51
CA SER A 298 10.22 -5.46 6.22
C SER A 298 10.77 -6.60 5.35
N TRP A 299 12.09 -6.77 5.29
CA TRP A 299 12.74 -7.84 4.53
C TRP A 299 12.54 -9.21 5.15
N ALA A 300 12.53 -9.29 6.49
CA ALA A 300 12.12 -10.48 7.21
C ALA A 300 10.68 -10.87 6.83
N SER A 301 9.74 -9.93 6.83
CA SER A 301 8.36 -10.19 6.42
C SER A 301 8.24 -10.68 4.97
N LEU A 302 9.10 -10.23 4.05
CA LEU A 302 9.16 -10.78 2.69
C LEU A 302 9.73 -12.20 2.65
N GLY A 303 10.80 -12.48 3.39
CA GLY A 303 11.34 -13.83 3.52
C GLY A 303 10.34 -14.81 4.15
N GLU A 304 9.55 -14.34 5.12
CA GLU A 304 8.43 -15.08 5.67
C GLU A 304 7.33 -15.31 4.63
N LEU A 305 6.93 -14.26 3.90
CA LEU A 305 5.89 -14.34 2.87
C LEU A 305 6.25 -15.35 1.78
N SER A 306 7.53 -15.41 1.37
CA SER A 306 7.99 -16.39 0.39
C SER A 306 8.18 -17.79 0.98
N GLY A 307 8.26 -17.93 2.31
CA GLY A 307 8.69 -19.17 2.98
C GLY A 307 10.20 -19.40 2.98
N ASN A 308 11.00 -18.40 2.58
CA ASN A 308 12.45 -18.44 2.59
C ASN A 308 13.01 -18.23 4.00
N ARG A 309 13.18 -19.35 4.72
CA ARG A 309 13.67 -19.36 6.11
C ARG A 309 15.04 -18.71 6.27
N VAL A 310 15.93 -18.87 5.30
CA VAL A 310 17.28 -18.29 5.33
C VAL A 310 17.19 -16.76 5.30
N ALA A 311 16.40 -16.20 4.38
CA ALA A 311 16.13 -14.78 4.34
C ALA A 311 15.46 -14.29 5.63
N PHE A 312 14.40 -14.96 6.09
CA PHE A 312 13.71 -14.57 7.32
C PHE A 312 14.67 -14.50 8.51
N GLN A 313 15.44 -15.57 8.76
CA GLN A 313 16.39 -15.61 9.87
C GLN A 313 17.45 -14.52 9.77
N ARG A 314 18.00 -14.30 8.57
CA ARG A 314 19.03 -13.28 8.32
C ARG A 314 18.54 -11.88 8.64
N TRP A 315 17.32 -11.53 8.21
CA TRP A 315 16.80 -10.17 8.34
C TRP A 315 15.95 -9.98 9.61
N SER A 316 15.57 -11.04 10.30
CA SER A 316 14.79 -10.94 11.53
C SER A 316 15.69 -10.57 12.72
N HIS A 317 15.14 -9.78 13.64
CA HIS A 317 15.77 -9.59 14.95
C HIS A 317 15.89 -10.95 15.67
N PRO A 318 16.97 -11.23 16.44
CA PRO A 318 17.15 -12.52 17.13
C PRO A 318 15.95 -12.97 17.97
N SER A 319 15.23 -12.04 18.60
CA SER A 319 14.00 -12.31 19.37
C SER A 319 12.79 -12.73 18.51
N ARG A 320 12.82 -12.47 17.20
CA ARG A 320 11.85 -12.94 16.20
C ARG A 320 12.30 -14.20 15.47
N ALA A 321 13.60 -14.40 15.28
CA ALA A 321 14.16 -15.58 14.62
C ALA A 321 13.73 -16.90 15.28
N TYR A 322 13.51 -16.89 16.61
CA TYR A 322 13.05 -18.05 17.38
C TYR A 322 11.61 -18.49 17.07
N ARG A 323 10.80 -17.65 16.40
CA ARG A 323 9.36 -17.92 16.14
C ARG A 323 9.12 -18.85 14.94
N PHE A 324 10.09 -19.00 14.04
CA PHE A 324 9.98 -19.85 12.85
C PHE A 324 10.25 -21.35 13.11
N THR A 325 10.26 -21.78 14.38
CA THR A 325 10.77 -23.09 14.79
C THR A 325 9.72 -24.20 14.90
N SER A 326 8.42 -23.91 14.83
CA SER A 326 7.36 -24.91 15.03
C SER A 326 6.41 -25.06 13.84
N ASP A 327 6.53 -26.20 13.17
CA ASP A 327 5.46 -26.97 12.49
C ASP A 327 4.71 -26.42 11.26
N ASP A 328 5.23 -25.42 10.56
CA ASP A 328 4.58 -24.87 9.36
C ASP A 328 4.81 -25.74 8.08
N ARG A 329 4.35 -27.01 8.11
CA ARG A 329 4.48 -27.99 7.01
C ARG A 329 3.32 -27.98 6.00
N ASP A 330 2.28 -27.19 6.22
CA ASP A 330 1.07 -27.24 5.38
C ASP A 330 1.17 -26.37 4.11
N GLY A 331 2.14 -25.46 4.03
CA GLY A 331 2.45 -24.71 2.81
C GLY A 331 3.57 -25.39 2.03
N GLN A 332 3.30 -25.85 0.80
CA GLN A 332 4.40 -26.20 -0.11
C GLN A 332 5.12 -24.89 -0.46
N HIS A 333 6.37 -24.72 0.01
CA HIS A 333 7.27 -23.71 -0.52
C HIS A 333 7.74 -24.15 -1.90
N GLY A 334 7.70 -23.26 -2.88
CA GLY A 334 8.11 -23.60 -4.23
C GLY A 334 8.26 -22.41 -5.15
N SER A 335 8.82 -22.70 -6.33
CA SER A 335 8.81 -21.78 -7.46
C SER A 335 7.53 -21.97 -8.26
N TYR A 336 6.85 -20.86 -8.52
CA TYR A 336 5.60 -20.83 -9.28
C TYR A 336 5.73 -19.83 -10.43
N VAL A 337 5.12 -20.18 -11.56
CA VAL A 337 4.93 -19.23 -12.65
C VAL A 337 3.51 -18.71 -12.56
N THR A 338 3.38 -17.40 -12.40
CA THR A 338 2.08 -16.70 -12.39
C THR A 338 1.76 -16.14 -13.77
N GLY A 339 0.50 -15.73 -13.97
CA GLY A 339 0.08 -15.04 -15.20
C GLY A 339 1.04 -13.92 -15.59
N GLY A 340 1.42 -13.87 -16.87
CA GLY A 340 2.46 -12.96 -17.35
C GLY A 340 3.90 -13.47 -17.23
N ASN A 341 4.08 -14.79 -17.06
CA ASN A 341 5.38 -15.48 -17.01
C ASN A 341 6.32 -14.98 -15.91
N ARG A 342 5.76 -14.61 -14.75
CA ARG A 342 6.56 -14.18 -13.60
C ARG A 342 6.85 -15.34 -12.67
N HIS A 343 8.14 -15.48 -12.36
CA HIS A 343 8.63 -16.41 -11.36
C HIS A 343 8.43 -15.84 -9.96
N VAL A 344 7.73 -16.61 -9.13
CA VAL A 344 7.38 -16.26 -7.76
C VAL A 344 7.86 -17.37 -6.86
N MET A 345 8.60 -17.02 -5.81
CA MET A 345 8.98 -17.92 -4.73
C MET A 345 7.98 -17.72 -3.59
N GLY A 346 7.26 -18.78 -3.21
CA GLY A 346 6.13 -18.60 -2.32
C GLY A 346 5.62 -19.85 -1.65
N GLN A 347 4.54 -19.67 -0.90
CA GLN A 347 3.72 -20.72 -0.34
C GLN A 347 2.42 -20.84 -1.12
N ARG A 348 1.98 -22.08 -1.34
CA ARG A 348 0.70 -22.40 -1.97
C ARG A 348 -0.27 -23.01 -0.94
N LYS A 349 -1.51 -22.54 -0.94
CA LYS A 349 -2.61 -23.08 -0.15
C LYS A 349 -3.84 -23.33 -1.00
N ILE A 350 -4.50 -24.47 -0.81
CA ILE A 350 -5.79 -24.76 -1.43
C ILE A 350 -6.88 -24.53 -0.40
N VAL A 351 -7.85 -23.68 -0.74
CA VAL A 351 -8.98 -23.30 0.11
C VAL A 351 -10.27 -23.81 -0.53
N PRO A 352 -11.03 -24.69 0.15
CA PRO A 352 -12.34 -25.07 -0.33
C PRO A 352 -13.33 -23.91 -0.12
N LEU A 353 -14.04 -23.52 -1.20
CA LEU A 353 -15.06 -22.49 -1.18
C LEU A 353 -16.37 -22.99 -1.79
N PRO A 354 -17.53 -22.40 -1.46
CA PRO A 354 -18.75 -22.65 -2.19
C PRO A 354 -18.57 -22.36 -3.69
N GLY A 355 -18.55 -23.40 -4.51
CA GLY A 355 -18.40 -23.31 -5.97
C GLY A 355 -17.02 -23.70 -6.53
N GLY A 356 -16.10 -24.24 -5.73
CA GLY A 356 -14.86 -24.85 -6.22
C GLY A 356 -13.70 -24.79 -5.22
N LEU A 357 -12.53 -25.23 -5.67
CA LEU A 357 -11.29 -25.08 -4.93
C LEU A 357 -10.58 -23.80 -5.41
N LEU A 358 -10.11 -22.99 -4.47
CA LEU A 358 -9.29 -21.81 -4.74
C LEU A 358 -7.85 -22.10 -4.31
N GLU A 359 -6.93 -22.07 -5.26
CA GLU A 359 -5.51 -21.98 -4.98
C GLU A 359 -5.14 -20.53 -4.71
N VAL A 360 -4.44 -20.33 -3.59
CA VAL A 360 -3.87 -19.05 -3.18
C VAL A 360 -2.36 -19.25 -3.09
N THR A 361 -1.63 -18.50 -3.89
CA THR A 361 -0.18 -18.40 -3.81
C THR A 361 0.18 -17.03 -3.24
N LEU A 362 0.92 -17.03 -2.15
CA LEU A 362 1.57 -15.85 -1.60
C LEU A 362 3.06 -16.03 -1.70
N GLY A 363 3.76 -15.00 -2.14
CA GLY A 363 5.19 -15.10 -2.29
C GLY A 363 5.85 -13.79 -2.62
N VAL A 364 7.06 -13.90 -3.13
CA VAL A 364 7.90 -12.79 -3.51
C VAL A 364 8.45 -13.05 -4.91
N ASP A 365 8.63 -11.98 -5.69
CA ASP A 365 9.34 -12.03 -6.99
C ASP A 365 10.68 -12.75 -6.81
N ALA A 366 10.98 -13.69 -7.71
CA ALA A 366 12.14 -14.58 -7.55
C ALA A 366 13.47 -13.83 -7.44
N GLU A 367 13.62 -12.68 -8.11
CA GLU A 367 14.83 -11.85 -7.99
C GLU A 367 14.96 -11.23 -6.59
N VAL A 368 13.84 -10.82 -6.00
CA VAL A 368 13.81 -10.26 -4.64
C VAL A 368 14.07 -11.36 -3.61
N ASP A 369 13.49 -12.56 -3.79
CA ASP A 369 13.75 -13.71 -2.90
C ASP A 369 15.24 -14.12 -2.91
N GLU A 370 15.86 -14.13 -4.09
CA GLU A 370 17.28 -14.45 -4.22
C GLU A 370 18.18 -13.37 -3.59
N ALA A 371 17.87 -12.08 -3.82
CA ALA A 371 18.59 -10.98 -3.18
C ALA A 371 18.48 -11.03 -1.65
N LEU A 372 17.28 -11.34 -1.13
CA LEU A 372 17.04 -11.53 0.29
C LEU A 372 17.85 -12.69 0.86
N ARG A 373 18.01 -13.78 0.11
CA ARG A 373 18.83 -14.93 0.51
C ARG A 373 20.32 -14.58 0.53
N ALA A 374 20.80 -13.91 -0.51
CA ALA A 374 22.19 -13.50 -0.67
C ALA A 374 22.66 -12.57 0.47
N GLY A 375 21.75 -11.74 0.97
CA GLY A 375 21.99 -10.97 2.20
C GLY A 375 22.60 -9.59 1.99
N SER A 376 22.63 -9.10 0.75
CA SER A 376 23.12 -7.75 0.40
C SER A 376 21.96 -6.73 0.42
N PRO A 377 21.94 -5.77 1.35
CA PRO A 377 20.96 -4.69 1.43
C PRO A 377 20.78 -3.94 0.10
N SER A 378 21.88 -3.64 -0.58
CA SER A 378 21.89 -2.94 -1.87
C SER A 378 21.22 -3.77 -2.96
N ASP A 379 21.51 -5.07 -3.01
CA ASP A 379 20.90 -5.98 -3.99
C ASP A 379 19.40 -6.15 -3.72
N VAL A 380 18.98 -6.21 -2.46
CA VAL A 380 17.54 -6.27 -2.11
C VAL A 380 16.84 -5.00 -2.59
N LEU A 381 17.38 -3.82 -2.33
CA LEU A 381 16.78 -2.56 -2.79
C LEU A 381 16.71 -2.47 -4.33
N LEU A 382 17.75 -2.91 -5.03
CA LEU A 382 17.77 -2.96 -6.49
C LEU A 382 16.74 -3.94 -7.04
N ALA A 383 16.64 -5.14 -6.46
CA ALA A 383 15.65 -6.13 -6.83
C ALA A 383 14.22 -5.61 -6.58
N GLN A 384 13.96 -4.96 -5.44
CA GLN A 384 12.67 -4.35 -5.14
C GLN A 384 12.33 -3.23 -6.13
N GLN A 385 13.29 -2.36 -6.46
CA GLN A 385 13.09 -1.32 -7.48
C GLN A 385 12.76 -1.92 -8.86
N SER A 386 13.42 -3.03 -9.22
CA SER A 386 13.14 -3.78 -10.44
C SER A 386 11.73 -4.38 -10.43
N ALA A 387 11.37 -5.08 -9.36
CA ALA A 387 10.05 -5.67 -9.15
C ALA A 387 8.94 -4.61 -9.19
N GLY A 388 9.15 -3.47 -8.53
CA GLY A 388 8.24 -2.33 -8.53
C GLY A 388 8.04 -1.73 -9.93
N ARG A 389 9.11 -1.58 -10.73
CA ARG A 389 9.00 -1.15 -12.15
C ARG A 389 8.18 -2.14 -12.95
N ARG A 390 8.50 -3.43 -12.89
CA ARG A 390 7.73 -4.46 -13.57
C ARG A 390 6.26 -4.43 -13.12
N ALA A 391 5.99 -4.31 -11.81
CA ALA A 391 4.62 -4.30 -11.27
C ALA A 391 3.75 -3.19 -11.91
N LEU A 392 4.36 -2.07 -12.30
CA LEU A 392 3.69 -1.01 -13.06
C LEU A 392 3.37 -1.42 -14.51
N GLU A 393 4.28 -2.14 -15.17
CA GLU A 393 4.10 -2.64 -16.55
C GLU A 393 3.01 -3.72 -16.62
N ASN A 394 2.86 -4.53 -15.57
CA ASN A 394 1.89 -5.62 -15.49
C ASN A 394 0.41 -5.19 -15.41
N VAL A 395 0.12 -3.90 -15.24
CA VAL A 395 -1.25 -3.37 -15.39
C VAL A 395 -1.81 -3.67 -16.80
N ALA A 396 -0.95 -3.97 -17.78
CA ALA A 396 -1.31 -4.27 -19.16
C ALA A 396 -1.45 -5.77 -19.52
N ILE A 397 -1.03 -6.71 -18.67
CA ILE A 397 -1.10 -8.15 -19.01
C ILE A 397 -2.53 -8.65 -18.82
N GLY A 398 -3.09 -9.26 -19.86
CA GLY A 398 -4.49 -9.70 -19.94
C GLY A 398 -4.90 -10.62 -18.79
N ALA A 399 -6.19 -10.59 -18.46
CA ALA A 399 -6.78 -11.46 -17.44
C ALA A 399 -6.63 -12.93 -17.85
N GLU A 400 -5.92 -13.71 -17.04
CA GLU A 400 -5.91 -15.16 -17.14
C GLU A 400 -7.30 -15.68 -16.72
N PRO A 401 -7.96 -16.53 -17.53
CA PRO A 401 -9.24 -17.12 -17.14
C PRO A 401 -9.10 -17.86 -15.80
N ASP A 402 -10.05 -17.65 -14.90
CA ASP A 402 -10.07 -18.30 -13.58
C ASP A 402 -8.87 -17.98 -12.67
N ALA A 403 -8.09 -16.95 -12.98
CA ALA A 403 -6.98 -16.49 -12.16
C ALA A 403 -6.89 -14.97 -12.00
N ALA A 404 -6.23 -14.53 -10.94
CA ALA A 404 -5.97 -13.12 -10.65
C ALA A 404 -4.64 -12.96 -9.89
N ALA A 405 -3.80 -12.02 -10.33
CA ALA A 405 -2.51 -11.73 -9.69
C ALA A 405 -2.37 -10.25 -9.33
N ALA A 406 -1.92 -9.97 -8.10
CA ALA A 406 -1.48 -8.65 -7.65
C ALA A 406 0.01 -8.68 -7.31
N TYR A 407 0.71 -7.62 -7.68
CA TYR A 407 2.14 -7.43 -7.41
C TYR A 407 2.35 -6.14 -6.62
N GLY A 408 3.18 -6.21 -5.57
CA GLY A 408 3.60 -5.08 -4.74
C GLY A 408 4.90 -4.45 -5.23
N ALA A 409 5.16 -3.23 -4.76
CA ALA A 409 6.41 -2.48 -5.02
C ALA A 409 7.65 -3.21 -4.51
N ASP A 410 7.47 -3.86 -3.37
CA ASP A 410 8.46 -4.50 -2.54
C ASP A 410 8.77 -5.92 -3.01
N GLY A 411 8.17 -6.35 -4.12
CA GLY A 411 8.28 -7.70 -4.65
C GLY A 411 7.22 -8.66 -4.14
N SER A 412 6.34 -8.27 -3.22
CA SER A 412 5.26 -9.14 -2.75
C SER A 412 4.30 -9.54 -3.87
N VAL A 413 3.83 -10.79 -3.84
CA VAL A 413 2.92 -11.34 -4.85
C VAL A 413 1.76 -12.07 -4.18
N LEU A 414 0.55 -11.77 -4.67
CA LEU A 414 -0.66 -12.53 -4.41
C LEU A 414 -1.19 -13.07 -5.73
N HIS A 415 -1.32 -14.38 -5.84
CA HIS A 415 -1.90 -15.04 -7.00
C HIS A 415 -3.03 -15.97 -6.59
N LEU A 416 -4.12 -15.93 -7.34
CA LEU A 416 -5.35 -16.66 -7.10
C LEU A 416 -5.68 -17.44 -8.35
N ARG A 417 -6.02 -18.71 -8.19
CA ARG A 417 -6.38 -19.57 -9.32
C ARG A 417 -7.44 -20.57 -8.90
N ARG A 418 -8.47 -20.75 -9.71
CA ARG A 418 -9.42 -21.85 -9.49
C ARG A 418 -8.74 -23.19 -9.81
N VAL A 419 -9.01 -24.21 -9.02
CA VAL A 419 -8.57 -25.59 -9.26
C VAL A 419 -9.79 -26.47 -9.48
N GLY A 420 -9.78 -27.27 -10.55
CA GLY A 420 -10.96 -27.99 -11.07
C GLY A 420 -11.90 -27.03 -11.81
#